data_AF-A0A1J5GYP2-F1
#
_entry.id   AF-A0A1J5GYP2-F1
#
_cell.length_a   1.000
_cell.length_b   1.000
_cell.length_c   1.000
_cell.angle_alpha   90.00
_cell.angle_beta   90.00
_cell.angle_gamma   90.00
#
_symmetry.space_group_name_H-M   'P 1'
#
loop_
_entity.id
_entity.type
_entity.pdbx_description
1 polymer ?
#
loop_
_entity_poly.entity_id
_entity_poly.type
_entity_poly.pdbx_seq_one_letter_code
_entity_poly.pdbx_strand_id
1 'polypeptide(L)'
;MQKPRPAYKYNPTEAQKNELTALRKTFGTRGYFIFPVASWYRRTEDDFLASPKLEPHQVILVRPTKTGQIEMRPYVLKASFTHLIKEIKARQVKYCSVRWRAGLPAPTKNYREDWQLFYPEEFWEEIGRPQYYQP
;
A
#
# COMPACT_ATOMS: atom_id res chain seq x y z
N MET A 1 22.27 -5.67 2.30
CA MET A 1 21.50 -5.12 1.16
C MET A 1 21.65 -3.61 1.12
N GLN A 2 22.04 -3.01 -0.01
CA GLN A 2 22.08 -1.55 -0.18
C GLN A 2 20.63 -1.01 -0.13
N LYS A 3 20.33 -0.17 0.87
CA LYS A 3 19.02 0.49 0.98
C LYS A 3 18.90 1.48 -0.20
N PRO A 4 17.94 1.32 -1.12
CA PRO A 4 17.81 2.21 -2.27
C PRO A 4 17.54 3.65 -1.82
N ARG A 5 18.03 4.62 -2.60
CA ARG A 5 17.91 6.06 -2.31
C ARG A 5 16.45 6.45 -2.02
N PRO A 6 16.20 7.35 -1.06
CA PRO A 6 14.85 7.88 -0.82
C PRO A 6 14.32 8.49 -2.11
N ALA A 7 13.19 7.98 -2.58
CA ALA A 7 12.51 8.50 -3.76
C ALA A 7 11.89 9.84 -3.38
N TYR A 8 12.44 10.94 -3.92
CA TYR A 8 11.86 12.28 -4.04
C TYR A 8 10.77 12.69 -3.01
N LYS A 9 11.01 13.76 -2.26
CA LYS A 9 9.94 14.38 -1.44
C LYS A 9 8.92 15.06 -2.36
N TYR A 10 7.65 14.74 -2.18
CA TYR A 10 6.53 15.35 -2.91
C TYR A 10 5.45 15.77 -1.93
N ASN A 11 4.89 16.97 -2.12
CA ASN A 11 3.77 17.47 -1.34
C ASN A 11 2.48 17.29 -2.15
N PRO A 12 1.54 16.43 -1.70
CA PRO A 12 0.27 16.21 -2.39
C PRO A 12 -0.62 17.46 -2.37
N THR A 13 -1.42 17.63 -3.41
CA THR A 13 -2.43 18.71 -3.50
C THR A 13 -3.57 18.46 -2.51
N GLU A 14 -4.34 19.49 -2.16
CA GLU A 14 -5.53 19.33 -1.30
C GLU A 14 -6.53 18.33 -1.87
N ALA A 15 -6.76 18.36 -3.18
CA ALA A 15 -7.61 17.38 -3.86
C ALA A 15 -7.11 15.94 -3.66
N GLN A 16 -5.81 15.71 -3.76
CA GLN A 16 -5.23 14.39 -3.49
C GLN A 16 -5.36 14.00 -2.02
N LYS A 17 -5.14 14.93 -1.08
CA LYS A 17 -5.30 14.66 0.36
C LYS A 17 -6.74 14.27 0.72
N ASN A 18 -7.72 14.96 0.14
CA ASN A 18 -9.14 14.63 0.32
C ASN A 18 -9.47 13.23 -0.20
N GLU A 19 -8.96 12.88 -1.39
CA GLU A 19 -9.16 11.56 -1.98
C GLU A 19 -8.43 10.45 -1.20
N LEU A 20 -7.21 10.71 -0.72
CA LEU A 20 -6.48 9.78 0.16
C LEU A 20 -7.25 9.53 1.47
N THR A 21 -7.88 10.57 2.04
CA THR A 21 -8.73 10.45 3.22
C THR A 21 -9.97 9.59 2.93
N ALA A 22 -10.63 9.80 1.77
CA ALA A 22 -11.76 9.00 1.34
C ALA A 22 -11.38 7.52 1.10
N LEU A 23 -10.20 7.27 0.52
CA LEU A 23 -9.64 5.93 0.35
C LEU A 23 -9.38 5.26 1.70
N ARG A 24 -8.72 5.94 2.64
CA ARG A 24 -8.49 5.42 4.01
C ARG A 24 -9.81 5.00 4.66
N LYS A 25 -10.84 5.86 4.60
CA LYS A 25 -12.17 5.51 5.13
C LYS A 25 -12.76 4.27 4.45
N THR A 26 -12.66 4.20 3.13
CA THR A 26 -13.17 3.05 2.34
C THR A 26 -12.47 1.75 2.73
N PHE A 27 -11.14 1.75 2.82
CA PHE A 27 -10.35 0.62 3.31
C PHE A 27 -10.75 0.21 4.73
N GLY A 28 -10.84 1.17 5.65
CA GLY A 28 -11.24 0.91 7.03
C GLY A 28 -12.61 0.24 7.14
N THR A 29 -13.62 0.74 6.39
CA THR A 29 -14.97 0.13 6.36
C THR A 29 -15.00 -1.29 5.80
N ARG A 30 -13.99 -1.66 5.01
CA ARG A 30 -13.85 -2.99 4.40
C ARG A 30 -12.99 -3.95 5.23
N GLY A 31 -12.63 -3.56 6.46
CA GLY A 31 -11.81 -4.40 7.34
C GLY A 31 -10.36 -4.49 6.90
N TYR A 32 -9.82 -3.41 6.33
CA TYR A 32 -8.38 -3.27 6.13
C TYR A 32 -7.78 -2.53 7.32
N PHE A 33 -6.59 -2.96 7.73
CA PHE A 33 -5.69 -2.13 8.50
C PHE A 33 -4.99 -1.12 7.60
N ILE A 34 -4.67 0.05 8.15
CA ILE A 34 -4.04 1.16 7.43
C ILE A 34 -2.79 1.57 8.17
N PHE A 35 -1.66 1.59 7.48
CA PHE A 35 -0.37 1.87 8.08
C PHE A 35 0.39 2.94 7.32
N PRO A 36 1.22 3.73 8.02
CA PRO A 36 2.18 4.57 7.34
C PRO A 36 3.21 3.68 6.63
N VAL A 37 3.72 4.13 5.48
CA VAL A 37 4.83 3.44 4.79
C VAL A 37 6.14 3.67 5.55
N ALA A 38 7.00 2.66 5.63
CA ALA A 38 8.34 2.79 6.22
C ALA A 38 9.10 4.02 5.67
N SER A 39 9.71 4.81 6.56
CA SER A 39 10.28 6.13 6.26
C SER A 39 11.29 6.14 5.10
N TRP A 40 12.10 5.08 4.99
CA TRP A 40 13.10 4.93 3.92
C TRP A 40 12.48 4.69 2.53
N TYR A 41 11.24 4.19 2.47
CA TYR A 41 10.52 3.89 1.23
C TYR A 41 9.40 4.89 0.90
N ARG A 42 9.02 5.70 1.89
CA ARG A 42 7.99 6.72 1.84
C ARG A 42 8.42 7.89 0.95
N ARG A 43 7.54 8.35 0.06
CA ARG A 43 7.74 9.54 -0.80
C ARG A 43 7.11 10.80 -0.21
N THR A 44 6.01 10.59 0.50
CA THR A 44 5.26 11.64 1.20
C THR A 44 4.59 11.08 2.44
N GLU A 45 4.31 11.92 3.43
CA GLU A 45 3.64 11.53 4.69
C GLU A 45 2.25 10.94 4.45
N ASP A 46 1.62 11.31 3.34
CA ASP A 46 0.31 10.82 2.97
C ASP A 46 0.33 9.40 2.35
N ASP A 47 1.51 8.84 2.02
CA ASP A 47 1.65 7.45 1.55
C ASP A 47 1.18 6.47 2.64
N PHE A 48 0.39 5.47 2.26
CA PHE A 48 -0.03 4.43 3.19
C PHE A 48 -0.08 3.04 2.58
N LEU A 49 -0.02 2.04 3.45
CA LEU A 49 -0.35 0.66 3.15
C LEU A 49 -1.77 0.37 3.64
N ALA A 50 -2.53 -0.35 2.84
CA ALA A 50 -3.78 -0.97 3.26
C ALA A 50 -3.63 -2.49 3.18
N SER A 51 -3.95 -3.19 4.26
CA SER A 51 -3.80 -4.65 4.35
C SER A 51 -5.07 -5.31 4.92
N PRO A 52 -5.63 -6.35 4.27
CA PRO A 52 -6.83 -7.03 4.78
C PRO A 52 -6.57 -7.65 6.15
N LYS A 53 -7.50 -7.49 7.10
CA LYS A 53 -7.38 -8.08 8.44
C LYS A 53 -7.23 -9.61 8.44
N LEU A 54 -7.94 -10.29 7.53
CA LEU A 54 -7.92 -11.76 7.44
C LEU A 54 -6.67 -12.31 6.76
N GLU A 55 -6.03 -11.50 5.91
CA GLU A 55 -4.88 -11.91 5.10
C GLU A 55 -3.81 -10.80 5.12
N PRO A 56 -3.19 -10.52 6.28
CA PRO A 56 -2.36 -9.33 6.45
C PRO A 56 -1.09 -9.31 5.58
N HIS A 57 -0.71 -10.47 5.03
CA HIS A 57 0.37 -10.63 4.06
C HIS A 57 0.06 -10.02 2.68
N GLN A 58 -1.22 -9.72 2.41
CA GLN A 58 -1.66 -9.04 1.21
C GLN A 58 -1.65 -7.53 1.48
N VAL A 59 -0.87 -6.76 0.72
CA VAL A 59 -0.76 -5.31 0.96
C VAL A 59 -1.07 -4.51 -0.29
N ILE A 60 -1.64 -3.33 -0.10
CA ILE A 60 -1.88 -2.38 -1.17
C ILE A 60 -1.18 -1.10 -0.77
N LEU A 61 -0.20 -0.71 -1.58
CA LEU A 61 0.49 0.55 -1.40
C LEU A 61 -0.26 1.64 -2.16
N VAL A 62 -0.64 2.69 -1.45
CA VAL A 62 -1.38 3.83 -1.98
C VAL A 62 -0.51 5.07 -1.91
N ARG A 63 -0.33 5.75 -3.05
CA ARG A 63 0.58 6.90 -3.17
C ARG A 63 0.03 7.99 -4.06
N PRO A 64 0.01 9.26 -3.65
CA PRO A 64 -0.16 10.36 -4.59
C PRO A 64 1.06 10.48 -5.51
N THR A 65 0.82 10.87 -6.76
CA THR A 65 1.84 11.09 -7.78
C THR A 65 1.98 12.57 -8.08
N LYS A 66 3.13 12.95 -8.65
CA LYS A 66 3.37 14.33 -9.11
C LYS A 66 2.41 14.79 -10.21
N THR A 67 1.75 13.86 -10.89
CA THR A 67 0.80 14.13 -11.97
C THR A 67 -0.63 14.40 -11.47
N GLY A 68 -0.81 14.61 -10.17
CA GLY A 68 -2.13 14.83 -9.56
C GLY A 68 -2.98 13.56 -9.42
N GLN A 69 -2.41 12.37 -9.69
CA GLN A 69 -3.11 11.09 -9.56
C GLN A 69 -2.80 10.44 -8.21
N ILE A 70 -3.56 9.40 -7.86
CA ILE A 70 -3.27 8.47 -6.77
C ILE A 70 -3.01 7.11 -7.41
N GLU A 71 -1.83 6.56 -7.16
CA GLU A 71 -1.40 5.27 -7.62
C GLU A 71 -1.69 4.23 -6.53
N MET A 72 -2.45 3.20 -6.89
CA MET A 72 -2.63 2.01 -6.05
C MET A 72 -1.83 0.85 -6.64
N ARG A 73 -0.92 0.31 -5.83
CA ARG A 73 -0.08 -0.84 -6.17
C ARG A 73 -0.45 -2.03 -5.30
N PRO A 74 -1.25 -2.98 -5.83
CA PRO A 74 -1.55 -4.22 -5.13
C PRO A 74 -0.34 -5.17 -5.10
N TYR A 75 -0.07 -5.70 -3.93
CA TYR A 75 0.82 -6.84 -3.64
C TYR A 75 -0.05 -7.95 -3.05
N VAL A 76 -1.07 -8.33 -3.82
CA VAL A 76 -2.14 -9.25 -3.39
C VAL A 76 -2.53 -10.15 -4.56
N LEU A 77 -3.30 -11.21 -4.29
CA LEU A 77 -3.89 -12.01 -5.35
C LEU A 77 -4.89 -11.17 -6.17
N LYS A 78 -4.74 -11.21 -7.51
CA LYS A 78 -5.53 -10.38 -8.43
C LYS A 78 -7.05 -10.51 -8.23
N ALA A 79 -7.53 -11.71 -7.91
CA ALA A 79 -8.95 -11.99 -7.66
C ALA A 79 -9.49 -11.18 -6.47
N SER A 80 -8.80 -11.21 -5.33
CA SER A 80 -9.17 -10.50 -4.09
C SER A 80 -9.25 -8.97 -4.29
N PHE A 81 -8.41 -8.41 -5.16
CA PHE A 81 -8.37 -6.97 -5.41
C PHE A 81 -9.39 -6.46 -6.43
N THR A 82 -9.86 -7.33 -7.33
CA THR A 82 -10.71 -6.90 -8.46
C THR A 82 -12.05 -6.32 -7.99
N HIS A 83 -12.64 -6.90 -6.94
CA HIS A 83 -13.87 -6.38 -6.34
C HIS A 83 -13.67 -5.01 -5.68
N LEU A 84 -12.58 -4.85 -4.94
CA LEU A 84 -12.23 -3.59 -4.28
C LEU A 84 -11.99 -2.46 -5.30
N ILE A 85 -11.32 -2.74 -6.42
CA ILE A 85 -11.12 -1.75 -7.48
C ILE A 85 -12.42 -1.32 -8.13
N LYS A 86 -13.36 -2.24 -8.38
CA LYS A 86 -14.67 -1.89 -8.93
C LYS A 86 -15.40 -0.92 -8.01
N GLU A 87 -15.35 -1.16 -6.70
CA GLU A 87 -15.97 -0.28 -5.72
C GLU A 87 -15.29 1.09 -5.62
N ILE A 88 -13.95 1.13 -5.54
CA ILE A 88 -13.20 2.41 -5.48
C ILE A 88 -13.51 3.26 -6.72
N LYS A 89 -13.62 2.64 -7.90
CA LYS A 89 -14.03 3.33 -9.13
C LYS A 89 -15.49 3.80 -9.08
N ALA A 90 -16.40 2.98 -8.55
CA ALA A 90 -17.82 3.32 -8.41
C ALA A 90 -18.07 4.51 -7.47
N ARG A 91 -17.23 4.67 -6.44
CA ARG A 91 -17.29 5.81 -5.49
C ARG A 91 -16.70 7.12 -6.06
N GLN A 92 -16.38 7.17 -7.35
CA GLN A 92 -15.83 8.35 -8.03
C GLN A 92 -14.55 8.91 -7.39
N VAL A 93 -13.62 8.05 -6.95
CA VAL A 93 -12.26 8.53 -6.66
C VAL A 93 -11.62 8.91 -8.00
N LYS A 94 -11.79 10.18 -8.40
CA LYS A 94 -11.67 10.66 -9.78
C LYS A 94 -10.25 10.56 -10.33
N TYR A 95 -9.28 10.46 -9.44
CA TYR A 95 -7.86 10.52 -9.76
C TYR A 95 -7.11 9.22 -9.43
N CYS A 96 -7.83 8.11 -9.23
CA CYS A 96 -7.19 6.83 -8.90
C CYS A 96 -6.75 6.05 -10.14
N SER A 97 -5.44 5.91 -10.31
CA SER A 97 -4.82 4.99 -11.24
C SER A 97 -4.40 3.69 -10.54
N VAL A 98 -4.81 2.55 -11.08
CA VAL A 98 -4.33 1.25 -10.60
C VAL A 98 -3.13 0.87 -11.43
N ARG A 99 -1.96 0.79 -10.82
CA ARG A 99 -0.77 0.24 -11.46
C ARG A 99 -0.51 -1.16 -10.91
N TRP A 100 -0.96 -2.13 -11.68
CA TRP A 100 -0.45 -3.49 -11.58
C TRP A 100 1.01 -3.48 -12.01
N ARG A 101 1.94 -3.82 -11.12
CA ARG A 101 3.31 -4.06 -11.56
C ARG A 101 3.37 -5.35 -12.36
N ALA A 102 3.70 -5.25 -13.65
CA ALA A 102 4.61 -6.20 -14.27
C ALA A 102 6.02 -5.78 -13.87
N GLY A 103 6.79 -6.60 -13.14
CA GLY A 103 8.20 -6.29 -12.87
C GLY A 103 8.55 -5.71 -11.48
N LEU A 104 7.94 -6.17 -10.39
CA LEU A 104 8.84 -6.68 -9.34
C LEU A 104 9.49 -7.94 -9.92
N PRO A 105 10.74 -8.30 -9.57
CA PRO A 105 11.29 -9.58 -10.00
C PRO A 105 10.20 -10.64 -9.81
N ALA A 106 9.97 -11.43 -10.86
CA ALA A 106 9.04 -12.55 -10.82
C ALA A 106 9.17 -13.25 -9.46
N PRO A 107 8.06 -13.68 -8.85
CA PRO A 107 8.03 -14.16 -7.48
C PRO A 107 9.21 -15.10 -7.27
N THR A 108 10.26 -14.62 -6.60
CA THR A 108 11.18 -15.53 -5.95
C THR A 108 10.31 -16.31 -4.98
N LYS A 109 10.67 -17.55 -4.69
CA LYS A 109 9.87 -18.49 -3.87
C LYS A 109 9.47 -17.96 -2.48
N ASN A 110 9.82 -16.71 -2.13
CA ASN A 110 9.64 -16.04 -0.87
C ASN A 110 8.68 -14.83 -0.99
N TYR A 111 7.44 -15.05 -1.46
CA TYR A 111 6.34 -14.05 -1.40
C TYR A 111 6.17 -13.46 0.01
N ARG A 112 6.66 -14.14 1.05
CA ARG A 112 6.53 -13.75 2.45
C ARG A 112 7.42 -12.59 2.89
N GLU A 113 8.49 -12.23 2.18
CA GLU A 113 9.55 -11.38 2.74
C GLU A 113 9.55 -9.94 2.19
N ASP A 114 9.21 -9.74 0.90
CA ASP A 114 9.35 -8.42 0.27
C ASP A 114 8.29 -7.40 0.72
N TRP A 115 7.08 -7.84 1.08
CA TRP A 115 6.06 -6.92 1.60
C TRP A 115 6.38 -6.46 3.02
N GLN A 116 7.17 -7.23 3.77
CA GLN A 116 7.56 -6.92 5.14
C GLN A 116 8.41 -5.65 5.20
N LEU A 117 9.18 -5.39 4.13
CA LEU A 117 10.02 -4.20 3.98
C LEU A 117 9.21 -2.89 3.98
N PHE A 118 7.93 -2.94 3.63
CA PHE A 118 7.11 -1.73 3.55
C PHE A 118 6.50 -1.33 4.91
N TYR A 119 6.45 -2.26 5.86
CA TYR A 119 5.90 -2.01 7.18
C TYR A 119 6.94 -1.33 8.10
N PRO A 120 6.50 -0.38 8.94
CA PRO A 120 7.31 0.12 10.04
C PRO A 120 7.56 -1.01 11.07
N GLU A 121 8.62 -0.93 11.86
CA GLU A 121 8.96 -2.00 12.83
C GLU A 121 7.85 -2.21 13.87
N GLU A 122 7.23 -1.09 14.25
CA GLU A 122 6.12 -0.94 15.18
C GLU A 122 4.87 -1.74 14.75
N PHE A 123 4.67 -1.98 13.45
CA PHE A 123 3.58 -2.81 12.94
C PHE A 123 3.67 -4.24 13.48
N TRP A 124 4.89 -4.79 13.53
CA TRP A 124 5.11 -6.15 13.97
C TRP A 124 4.90 -6.35 15.46
N GLU A 125 5.01 -5.27 16.24
CA GLU A 125 4.70 -5.25 17.66
C GLU A 125 3.18 -5.30 17.89
N GLU A 126 2.39 -4.65 17.03
CA GLU A 126 0.92 -4.55 17.19
C GLU A 126 0.17 -5.83 16.75
N ILE A 127 0.57 -6.43 15.62
CA ILE A 127 -0.13 -7.59 15.05
C ILE A 127 0.62 -8.93 15.19
N GLY A 128 1.81 -8.90 15.79
CA GLY A 128 2.69 -10.06 15.93
C GLY A 128 3.43 -10.42 14.64
N ARG A 129 4.70 -10.82 14.77
CA ARG A 129 5.46 -11.33 13.62
C ARG A 129 4.89 -12.68 13.17
N PRO A 130 4.66 -12.90 11.87
CA PRO A 130 4.30 -14.22 11.36
C PRO A 130 5.35 -15.25 11.81
N GLN A 131 4.93 -16.45 12.20
CA GLN A 131 5.81 -17.52 12.72
C GLN A 131 7.00 -17.90 11.82
N TYR A 132 6.99 -17.47 10.56
CA TYR A 132 8.06 -17.68 9.58
C TYR A 132 9.16 -16.62 9.67
N TYR A 133 9.05 -15.67 10.60
CA TYR A 133 10.11 -14.75 10.99
C TYR A 133 10.97 -15.44 12.06
N GLN A 134 11.89 -16.30 11.62
CA GLN A 134 13.04 -16.69 12.41
C GLN A 134 14.27 -16.10 11.70
N PRO A 135 15.13 -15.34 12.41
CA PRO A 135 16.35 -14.76 11.84
C PRO A 135 17.31 -15.82 11.31
#